data_AF-A0A3B8VSN2-F1
#
_entry.id   AF-A0A3B8VSN2-F1
#
_cell.length_a   1.000
_cell.length_b   1.000
_cell.length_c   1.000
_cell.angle_alpha   90.00
_cell.angle_beta   90.00
_cell.angle_gamma   90.00
#
_symmetry.space_group_name_H-M   'P 1'
#
loop_
_entity.id
_entity.type
_entity.pdbx_description
1 polymer ?
#
loop_
_entity_poly.entity_id
_entity_poly.type
_entity_poly.pdbx_seq_one_letter_code
_entity_poly.pdbx_strand_id
1 'polypeptide(L)'
;MKTLFEKIWSQHQVSTLPDGTTQLYIDRHYCHEVTSPQAFEGLRQRGLSVFRPERTICSPDHNIPTLNQDKPIADPISRNQVDTLEKNATDFGLTYYGMNNKRNGIIHVIGPETGLTLPGMTIVCGDSHTSTHGAMGAIAFGIGTSEVEMTLATQCIFQRKPKTMRITVTGKLGKGV
;
A
#
# COMPACT_ATOMS: atom_id res chain seq x y z
N MET A 1 22.96 19.78 3.94
CA MET A 1 22.85 18.30 4.03
C MET A 1 21.40 17.93 3.80
N LYS A 2 21.09 16.96 2.91
CA LYS A 2 19.71 16.51 2.66
C LYS A 2 19.22 15.60 3.80
N THR A 3 17.96 15.75 4.22
CA THR A 3 17.29 14.83 5.16
C THR A 3 17.07 13.45 4.53
N LEU A 4 16.74 12.43 5.34
CA LEU A 4 16.37 11.11 4.82
C LEU A 4 15.21 11.21 3.82
N PHE A 5 14.16 11.95 4.19
CA PHE A 5 13.00 12.21 3.34
C PHE A 5 13.41 12.83 2.00
N GLU A 6 14.27 13.86 2.03
CA GLU A 6 14.71 14.53 0.80
C GLU A 6 15.55 13.64 -0.10
N LYS A 7 16.37 12.75 0.47
CA LYS A 7 17.16 11.79 -0.30
C LYS A 7 16.23 10.82 -1.04
N ILE A 8 15.33 10.16 -0.31
CA ILE A 8 14.39 9.20 -0.89
C ILE A 8 13.49 9.89 -1.92
N TRP A 9 12.86 11.02 -1.56
CA TRP A 9 11.99 11.75 -2.50
C TRP A 9 12.71 12.10 -3.80
N SER A 10 13.94 12.64 -3.73
CA SER A 10 14.68 13.04 -4.93
C SER A 10 15.11 11.87 -5.81
N GLN A 11 15.25 10.66 -5.25
CA GLN A 11 15.56 9.45 -6.03
C GLN A 11 14.34 8.85 -6.73
N HIS A 12 13.13 9.15 -6.26
CA HIS A 12 11.87 8.61 -6.79
C HIS A 12 11.07 9.63 -7.60
N GLN A 13 11.56 10.86 -7.74
CA GLN A 13 10.97 11.88 -8.59
C GLN A 13 11.22 11.52 -10.06
N VAL A 14 10.14 11.20 -10.78
CA VAL A 14 10.18 10.91 -12.22
C VAL A 14 10.15 12.22 -13.02
N SER A 15 9.24 13.12 -12.65
CA SER A 15 9.09 14.42 -13.29
C SER A 15 8.44 15.44 -12.33
N THR A 16 8.37 16.69 -12.76
CA THR A 16 7.67 17.77 -12.04
C THR A 16 6.74 18.49 -13.00
N LEU A 17 5.49 18.64 -12.58
CA LEU A 17 4.47 19.38 -13.32
C LEU A 17 4.71 20.89 -13.17
N PRO A 18 4.15 21.72 -14.08
CA PRO A 18 4.33 23.17 -14.04
C PRO A 18 3.93 23.84 -12.70
N ASP A 19 2.99 23.25 -11.96
CA ASP A 19 2.55 23.77 -10.65
C ASP A 19 3.43 23.32 -9.47
N GLY A 20 4.53 22.60 -9.74
CA GLY A 20 5.44 22.06 -8.74
C GLY A 20 5.04 20.69 -8.18
N THR A 21 3.93 20.09 -8.64
CA THR A 21 3.54 18.74 -8.26
C THR A 21 4.56 17.72 -8.80
N THR A 22 4.97 16.76 -7.96
CA THR A 22 5.92 15.72 -8.34
C THR A 22 5.17 14.51 -8.87
N GLN A 23 5.60 13.97 -10.01
CA GLN A 23 5.29 12.60 -10.39
C GLN A 23 6.24 11.69 -9.61
N LEU A 24 5.71 11.02 -8.59
CA LEU A 24 6.47 10.19 -7.67
C LEU A 24 6.32 8.73 -8.06
N TYR A 25 7.44 8.06 -8.31
CA TYR A 25 7.49 6.61 -8.52
C TYR A 25 7.22 5.88 -7.20
N ILE A 26 6.50 4.76 -7.27
CA ILE A 26 6.13 3.92 -6.13
C ILE A 26 6.88 2.58 -6.19
N ASP A 27 7.68 2.24 -5.19
CA ASP A 27 8.38 0.94 -5.14
C ASP A 27 7.50 -0.23 -4.75
N ARG A 28 6.53 0.01 -3.87
CA ARG A 28 5.63 -1.00 -3.33
C ARG A 28 4.22 -0.44 -3.20
N HIS A 29 3.26 -1.19 -3.72
CA HIS A 29 1.85 -0.91 -3.57
C HIS A 29 1.20 -2.06 -2.80
N TYR A 30 0.39 -1.71 -1.81
CA TYR A 30 -0.41 -2.65 -1.05
C TYR A 30 -1.89 -2.44 -1.38
N CYS A 31 -2.66 -3.52 -1.44
CA CYS A 31 -4.10 -3.50 -1.69
C CYS A 31 -4.81 -4.39 -0.67
N HIS A 32 -5.94 -3.89 -0.18
CA HIS A 32 -6.89 -4.61 0.67
C HIS A 32 -8.30 -4.48 0.07
N GLU A 33 -9.24 -5.23 0.62
CA GLU A 33 -10.56 -5.48 0.05
C GLU A 33 -11.54 -4.31 0.10
N VAL A 34 -11.23 -3.27 0.90
CA VAL A 34 -12.19 -2.17 1.15
C VAL A 34 -12.08 -1.08 0.09
N THR A 35 -10.87 -0.64 -0.27
CA THR A 35 -10.66 0.59 -1.06
C THR A 35 -10.12 0.35 -2.47
N SER A 36 -9.64 -0.87 -2.75
CA SER A 36 -9.09 -1.25 -4.05
C SER A 36 -10.10 -1.71 -5.13
N PRO A 37 -11.31 -2.25 -4.83
CA PRO A 37 -12.17 -2.83 -5.86
C PRO A 37 -12.49 -1.89 -7.03
N GLN A 38 -12.81 -0.63 -6.74
CA GLN A 38 -13.16 0.36 -7.77
C GLN A 38 -11.97 0.74 -8.64
N ALA A 39 -10.74 0.71 -8.12
CA ALA A 39 -9.54 0.98 -8.91
C ALA A 39 -9.32 -0.12 -9.96
N PHE A 40 -9.50 -1.39 -9.59
CA PHE A 40 -9.42 -2.50 -10.54
C PHE A 40 -10.51 -2.43 -11.61
N GLU A 41 -11.73 -2.03 -11.23
CA GLU A 41 -12.81 -1.82 -12.18
C GLU A 41 -12.50 -0.68 -13.16
N GLY A 42 -11.92 0.42 -12.68
CA GLY A 42 -11.44 1.51 -13.53
C GLY A 42 -10.41 1.05 -14.58
N LEU A 43 -9.46 0.19 -14.18
CA LEU A 43 -8.53 -0.46 -15.12
C LEU A 43 -9.27 -1.25 -16.20
N ARG A 44 -10.23 -2.12 -15.82
CA ARG A 44 -10.99 -2.93 -16.78
C ARG A 44 -11.76 -2.08 -17.77
N GLN A 45 -12.47 -1.07 -17.31
CA GLN A 45 -13.26 -0.17 -18.16
C GLN A 45 -12.39 0.57 -19.17
N ARG A 46 -11.13 0.83 -18.82
CA ARG A 46 -10.14 1.48 -19.69
C ARG A 46 -9.33 0.50 -20.54
N GLY A 47 -9.55 -0.81 -20.39
CA GLY A 47 -8.77 -1.85 -21.08
C GLY A 47 -7.30 -1.89 -20.67
N LEU A 48 -6.98 -1.49 -19.44
CA LEU A 48 -5.61 -1.42 -18.91
C LEU A 48 -5.27 -2.64 -18.06
N SER A 49 -4.01 -3.07 -18.12
CA SER A 49 -3.41 -4.02 -17.17
C SER A 49 -2.72 -3.28 -16.03
N VAL A 50 -2.38 -4.00 -14.96
CA VAL A 50 -1.46 -3.48 -13.93
C VAL A 50 -0.07 -3.36 -14.54
N PHE A 51 0.56 -2.20 -14.42
CA PHE A 51 1.83 -1.88 -15.08
C PHE A 51 3.01 -2.68 -14.51
N ARG A 52 3.05 -2.87 -13.19
CA ARG A 52 4.06 -3.70 -12.50
C ARG A 52 3.40 -4.63 -11.47
N PRO A 53 2.85 -5.77 -11.90
CA PRO A 53 2.18 -6.73 -11.03
C PRO A 53 3.03 -7.16 -9.82
N GLU A 54 4.34 -7.32 -10.01
CA GLU A 54 5.30 -7.75 -8.97
C GLU A 54 5.50 -6.72 -7.84
N ARG A 55 5.07 -5.47 -8.07
CA ARG A 55 5.13 -4.38 -7.10
C ARG A 55 3.84 -4.23 -6.30
N THR A 56 2.76 -4.94 -6.65
CA THR A 56 1.48 -4.89 -5.94
C THR A 56 1.22 -6.17 -5.17
N ILE A 57 0.95 -6.04 -3.86
CA ILE A 57 0.64 -7.16 -2.97
C ILE A 57 -0.76 -6.97 -2.41
N CYS A 58 -1.59 -7.99 -2.54
CA CYS A 58 -2.96 -8.01 -2.05
C CYS A 58 -3.05 -8.89 -0.80
N SER A 59 -3.65 -8.38 0.27
CA SER A 59 -4.00 -9.17 1.46
C SER A 59 -5.31 -8.64 2.02
N PRO A 60 -6.33 -9.48 2.22
CA PRO A 60 -7.47 -9.06 2.99
C PRO A 60 -7.09 -8.98 4.46
N ASP A 61 -7.59 -7.98 5.18
CA ASP A 61 -7.33 -7.80 6.62
C ASP A 61 -8.39 -7.00 7.41
N HIS A 62 -9.32 -6.29 6.76
CA HIS A 62 -10.33 -5.48 7.46
C HIS A 62 -11.62 -6.26 7.76
N ASN A 63 -12.05 -7.12 6.84
CA ASN A 63 -13.35 -7.80 6.86
C ASN A 63 -13.22 -9.32 7.00
N ILE A 64 -12.15 -9.75 7.68
CA ILE A 64 -11.94 -11.15 8.02
C ILE A 64 -12.58 -11.44 9.39
N PRO A 65 -13.38 -12.51 9.53
CA PRO A 65 -13.97 -12.86 10.83
C PRO A 65 -12.89 -13.24 11.84
N THR A 66 -13.02 -12.82 13.10
CA THR A 66 -12.09 -13.23 14.17
C THR A 66 -12.25 -14.71 14.56
N LEU A 67 -13.43 -15.28 14.35
CA LEU A 67 -13.76 -16.67 14.69
C LEU A 67 -14.09 -17.47 13.43
N ASN A 68 -13.78 -18.77 13.44
CA ASN A 68 -14.08 -19.70 12.34
C ASN A 68 -13.51 -19.28 10.96
N GLN A 69 -12.27 -18.80 10.92
CA GLN A 69 -11.61 -18.42 9.66
C GLN A 69 -11.41 -19.60 8.69
N ASP A 70 -11.52 -20.83 9.19
CA ASP A 70 -11.55 -22.07 8.40
C ASP A 70 -12.86 -22.25 7.60
N LYS A 71 -13.90 -21.45 7.88
CA LYS A 71 -15.21 -21.50 7.23
C LYS A 71 -15.41 -20.31 6.30
N PRO A 72 -16.35 -20.41 5.34
CA PRO A 72 -16.76 -19.26 4.53
C PRO A 72 -17.22 -18.09 5.40
N ILE A 73 -16.84 -16.86 5.02
CA ILE A 73 -17.22 -15.62 5.72
C ILE A 73 -18.75 -15.52 5.75
N ALA A 74 -19.37 -15.53 6.94
CA ALA A 74 -20.82 -15.58 7.07
C ALA A 74 -21.51 -14.29 6.56
N ASP A 75 -20.94 -13.12 6.84
CA ASP A 75 -21.46 -11.84 6.38
C ASP A 75 -21.28 -11.68 4.86
N PRO A 76 -22.37 -11.48 4.10
CA PRO A 76 -22.30 -11.47 2.64
C PRO A 76 -21.56 -10.25 2.08
N ILE A 77 -21.54 -9.11 2.80
CA ILE A 77 -20.82 -7.91 2.36
C ILE A 77 -19.32 -8.14 2.48
N SER A 78 -18.88 -8.58 3.65
CA SER A 78 -17.50 -8.94 3.94
C SER A 78 -16.98 -10.01 2.97
N ARG A 79 -17.79 -11.06 2.74
CA ARG A 79 -17.47 -12.11 1.76
C ARG A 79 -17.27 -11.53 0.36
N ASN A 80 -18.20 -10.70 -0.11
CA ASN A 80 -18.12 -10.10 -1.42
C ASN A 80 -16.83 -9.28 -1.60
N GLN A 81 -16.44 -8.50 -0.60
CA GLN A 81 -15.22 -7.70 -0.68
C GLN A 81 -13.96 -8.57 -0.76
N VAL A 82 -13.85 -9.60 0.10
CA VAL A 82 -12.71 -10.52 0.10
C VAL A 82 -12.63 -11.31 -1.21
N ASP A 83 -13.76 -11.87 -1.67
CA ASP A 83 -13.86 -12.60 -2.95
C ASP A 83 -13.50 -11.68 -4.13
N THR A 84 -13.92 -10.41 -4.09
CA THR A 84 -13.60 -9.42 -5.12
C THR A 84 -12.10 -9.12 -5.15
N LEU A 85 -11.43 -9.00 -4.00
CA LEU A 85 -9.98 -8.83 -3.94
C LEU A 85 -9.25 -10.05 -4.51
N GLU A 86 -9.66 -11.27 -4.15
CA GLU A 86 -9.08 -12.51 -4.67
C GLU A 86 -9.23 -12.59 -6.20
N LYS A 87 -10.44 -12.29 -6.70
CA LYS A 87 -10.71 -12.25 -8.14
C LYS A 87 -9.84 -11.21 -8.83
N ASN A 88 -9.75 -9.98 -8.29
CA ASN A 88 -8.92 -8.92 -8.85
C ASN A 88 -7.44 -9.34 -8.89
N ALA A 89 -6.92 -9.90 -7.80
CA ALA A 89 -5.54 -10.35 -7.75
C ALA A 89 -5.29 -11.46 -8.79
N THR A 90 -6.22 -12.39 -8.96
CA THR A 90 -6.12 -13.47 -9.96
C THR A 90 -6.18 -12.92 -11.38
N ASP A 91 -7.19 -12.10 -11.70
CA ASP A 91 -7.42 -11.52 -13.03
C ASP A 91 -6.19 -10.71 -13.52
N PHE A 92 -5.55 -9.97 -12.61
CA PHE A 92 -4.43 -9.08 -12.91
C PHE A 92 -3.05 -9.69 -12.61
N GLY A 93 -2.98 -10.96 -12.20
CA GLY A 93 -1.72 -11.67 -11.94
C GLY A 93 -0.91 -11.11 -10.76
N LEU A 94 -1.59 -10.70 -9.70
CA LEU A 94 -0.99 -10.10 -8.50
C LEU A 94 -0.67 -11.14 -7.43
N THR A 95 0.28 -10.82 -6.57
CA THR A 95 0.53 -11.64 -5.38
C THR A 95 -0.62 -11.48 -4.39
N TYR A 96 -1.25 -12.59 -4.00
CA TYR A 96 -2.37 -12.62 -3.07
C TYR A 96 -2.04 -13.47 -1.83
N TYR A 97 -2.13 -12.85 -0.66
CA TYR A 97 -2.04 -13.52 0.64
C TYR A 97 -3.43 -13.65 1.26
N GLY A 98 -4.27 -14.54 0.71
CA GLY A 98 -5.63 -14.80 1.22
C GLY A 98 -5.65 -15.49 2.59
N MET A 99 -6.84 -15.66 3.18
CA MET A 99 -7.04 -16.10 4.57
C MET A 99 -6.28 -17.38 4.99
N ASN A 100 -6.11 -18.35 4.10
CA ASN A 100 -5.40 -19.61 4.40
C ASN A 100 -3.89 -19.55 4.12
N ASN A 101 -3.38 -18.40 3.69
CA ASN A 101 -1.96 -18.21 3.43
C ASN A 101 -1.23 -17.94 4.75
N LYS A 102 -0.09 -18.62 4.98
CA LYS A 102 0.75 -18.41 6.16
C LYS A 102 1.31 -16.98 6.29
N ARG A 103 1.28 -16.20 5.21
CA ARG A 103 1.70 -14.80 5.17
C ARG A 103 0.53 -13.80 5.24
N ASN A 104 -0.71 -14.27 5.36
CA ASN A 104 -1.85 -13.39 5.58
C ASN A 104 -1.79 -12.77 6.98
N GLY A 105 -2.26 -11.54 7.08
CA GLY A 105 -2.28 -10.73 8.29
C GLY A 105 -2.53 -9.28 7.94
N ILE A 106 -2.46 -8.40 8.95
CA ILE A 106 -2.60 -6.95 8.75
C ILE A 106 -1.54 -6.48 7.77
N ILE A 107 -1.93 -5.81 6.68
CA ILE A 107 -1.05 -5.56 5.53
C ILE A 107 0.18 -4.71 5.91
N HIS A 108 0.04 -3.86 6.92
CA HIS A 108 1.11 -3.03 7.47
C HIS A 108 2.07 -3.78 8.40
N VAL A 109 1.68 -4.95 8.91
CA VAL A 109 2.51 -5.87 9.71
C VAL A 109 3.25 -6.85 8.80
N ILE A 110 2.53 -7.47 7.86
CA ILE A 110 3.13 -8.48 6.96
C ILE A 110 4.20 -7.87 6.05
N GLY A 111 4.07 -6.60 5.68
CA GLY A 111 5.02 -5.92 4.79
C GLY A 111 6.45 -5.96 5.33
N PRO A 112 6.73 -5.41 6.52
CA PRO A 112 8.03 -5.52 7.18
C PRO A 112 8.43 -6.96 7.50
N GLU A 113 7.52 -7.78 8.05
CA GLU A 113 7.82 -9.16 8.48
C GLU A 113 8.29 -10.07 7.34
N THR A 114 7.81 -9.82 6.12
CA THR A 114 8.13 -10.64 4.94
C THR A 114 9.17 -9.99 4.02
N GLY A 115 9.78 -8.87 4.43
CA GLY A 115 10.79 -8.16 3.64
C GLY A 115 10.23 -7.43 2.41
N LEU A 116 8.91 -7.20 2.36
CA LEU A 116 8.26 -6.43 1.30
C LEU A 116 8.39 -4.92 1.50
N THR A 117 8.63 -4.49 2.75
CA THR A 117 8.95 -3.12 3.14
C THR A 117 10.45 -3.03 3.48
N LEU A 118 11.20 -2.28 2.68
CA LEU A 118 12.65 -2.10 2.84
C LEU A 118 13.02 -0.62 2.95
N PRO A 119 14.17 -0.30 3.58
CA PRO A 119 14.66 1.07 3.66
C PRO A 119 14.82 1.73 2.29
N GLY A 120 14.47 3.01 2.21
CA GLY A 120 14.63 3.80 0.99
C GLY A 120 13.48 3.72 -0.01
N MET A 121 12.45 2.89 0.24
CA MET A 121 11.30 2.75 -0.65
C MET A 121 10.31 3.92 -0.58
N THR A 122 9.56 4.13 -1.66
CA THR A 122 8.24 4.79 -1.65
C THR A 122 7.11 3.76 -1.63
N ILE A 123 6.18 3.88 -0.67
CA ILE A 123 5.15 2.86 -0.42
C ILE A 123 3.78 3.49 -0.27
N VAL A 124 2.78 2.94 -0.95
CA VAL A 124 1.39 3.42 -0.87
C VAL A 124 0.40 2.28 -0.69
N CYS A 125 -0.74 2.59 -0.09
CA CYS A 125 -1.89 1.71 0.07
C CYS A 125 -3.14 2.58 0.13
N GLY A 126 -4.30 2.03 -0.23
CA GLY A 126 -5.59 2.64 0.04
C GLY A 126 -6.00 2.69 1.53
N ASP A 127 -5.02 2.75 2.45
CA ASP A 127 -5.19 2.72 3.91
C ASP A 127 -4.46 3.91 4.55
N SER A 128 -5.09 4.57 5.53
CA SER A 128 -4.55 5.76 6.19
C SER A 128 -3.31 5.49 7.05
N HIS A 129 -3.08 4.26 7.50
CA HIS A 129 -1.99 3.86 8.40
C HIS A 129 -0.74 3.37 7.65
N THR A 130 -0.68 3.56 6.34
CA THR A 130 0.48 3.21 5.50
C THR A 130 1.77 3.86 5.98
N SER A 131 1.70 4.99 6.69
CA SER A 131 2.84 5.65 7.33
C SER A 131 3.62 4.76 8.31
N THR A 132 3.02 3.67 8.81
CA THR A 132 3.68 2.63 9.62
C THR A 132 4.98 2.14 8.99
N HIS A 133 5.02 1.98 7.66
CA HIS A 133 6.21 1.52 6.95
C HIS A 133 7.39 2.51 7.02
N GLY A 134 7.14 3.76 7.41
CA GLY A 134 8.20 4.74 7.68
C GLY A 134 9.14 4.35 8.82
N ALA A 135 8.70 3.47 9.73
CA ALA A 135 9.56 2.89 10.76
C ALA A 135 10.76 2.11 10.19
N MET A 136 10.62 1.60 8.96
CA MET A 136 11.69 0.90 8.23
C MET A 136 12.56 1.84 7.38
N GLY A 137 12.40 3.16 7.52
CA GLY A 137 13.16 4.14 6.73
C GLY A 137 12.64 4.32 5.29
N ALA A 138 11.36 4.06 5.06
CA ALA A 138 10.65 4.33 3.80
C ALA A 138 9.88 5.66 3.84
N ILE A 139 9.51 6.20 2.68
CA ILE A 139 8.45 7.21 2.57
C ILE A 139 7.16 6.46 2.27
N ALA A 140 6.21 6.46 3.20
CA ALA A 140 4.99 5.70 3.05
C ALA A 140 3.77 6.51 3.51
N PHE A 141 2.68 6.45 2.74
CA PHE A 141 1.45 7.19 3.04
C PHE A 141 0.23 6.58 2.35
N GLY A 142 -0.94 6.82 2.96
CA GLY A 142 -2.21 6.39 2.40
C GLY A 142 -2.61 7.22 1.19
N ILE A 143 -3.28 6.59 0.23
CA ILE A 143 -3.74 7.21 -1.01
C ILE A 143 -5.24 6.94 -1.22
N GLY A 144 -5.89 7.78 -2.03
CA GLY A 144 -7.30 7.57 -2.38
C GLY A 144 -7.48 6.54 -3.50
N THR A 145 -8.70 6.04 -3.72
CA THR A 145 -9.01 5.06 -4.77
C THR A 145 -8.55 5.49 -6.16
N SER A 146 -8.67 6.77 -6.52
CA SER A 146 -8.18 7.26 -7.82
C SER A 146 -6.66 7.18 -7.96
N GLU A 147 -5.94 7.34 -6.86
CA GLU A 147 -4.48 7.17 -6.84
C GLU A 147 -4.07 5.70 -6.77
N VAL A 148 -4.90 4.82 -6.18
CA VAL A 148 -4.74 3.37 -6.28
C VAL A 148 -4.81 2.96 -7.76
N GLU A 149 -5.82 3.44 -8.49
CA GLU A 149 -5.93 3.22 -9.93
C GLU A 149 -4.71 3.77 -10.70
N MET A 150 -4.27 4.98 -10.36
CA MET A 150 -3.08 5.61 -10.95
C MET A 150 -1.81 4.79 -10.70
N THR A 151 -1.64 4.29 -9.48
CA THR A 151 -0.51 3.43 -9.09
C THR A 151 -0.53 2.11 -9.85
N LEU A 152 -1.70 1.45 -9.93
CA LEU A 152 -1.86 0.22 -10.69
C LEU A 152 -1.56 0.44 -12.18
N ALA A 153 -2.05 1.53 -12.77
CA ALA A 153 -1.90 1.81 -14.19
C ALA A 153 -0.51 2.31 -14.61
N THR A 154 0.26 2.95 -13.70
CA THR A 154 1.49 3.68 -14.10
C THR A 154 2.69 3.48 -13.16
N GLN A 155 2.49 2.87 -11.99
CA GLN A 155 3.45 2.84 -10.88
C GLN A 155 3.88 4.23 -10.37
N CYS A 156 3.14 5.27 -10.71
CA CYS A 156 3.40 6.63 -10.28
C CYS A 156 2.13 7.27 -9.70
N ILE A 157 2.32 8.28 -8.86
CA ILE A 157 1.25 9.17 -8.41
C ILE A 157 1.70 10.63 -8.48
N PHE A 158 0.73 11.55 -8.48
CA PHE A 158 1.00 12.98 -8.41
C PHE A 158 0.90 13.46 -6.97
N GLN A 159 2.02 13.95 -6.43
CA GLN A 159 2.12 14.36 -5.04
C GLN A 159 2.86 15.68 -4.91
N ARG A 160 2.31 16.60 -4.11
CA ARG A 160 3.05 17.79 -3.68
C ARG A 160 4.01 17.36 -2.58
N LYS A 161 5.28 17.76 -2.70
CA LYS A 161 6.28 17.43 -1.68
C LYS A 161 5.85 17.99 -0.32
N PRO A 162 5.63 17.16 0.70
CA PRO A 162 5.20 17.62 2.00
C PRO A 162 6.34 18.37 2.72
N LYS A 163 5.96 19.23 3.66
CA LYS A 163 6.92 19.82 4.60
C LYS A 163 7.38 18.74 5.58
N THR A 164 8.64 18.84 6.01
CA THR A 164 9.23 17.91 6.97
C THR A 164 9.33 18.54 8.34
N MET A 165 8.97 17.79 9.38
CA MET A 165 9.19 18.15 10.78
C MET A 165 10.14 17.13 11.41
N ARG A 166 11.19 17.59 12.08
CA ARG A 166 12.11 16.72 12.83
C ARG A 166 11.67 16.66 14.28
N ILE A 167 11.38 15.46 14.76
CA ILE A 167 11.19 15.16 16.18
C ILE A 167 12.45 14.45 16.67
N THR A 168 13.10 15.01 17.70
CA THR A 168 14.24 14.39 18.36
C THR A 168 13.79 13.87 19.72
N VAL A 169 13.82 12.54 19.91
CA VAL A 169 13.53 11.90 21.19
C VAL A 169 14.86 11.56 21.86
N THR A 170 15.09 12.06 23.07
CA THR A 170 16.32 11.82 23.86
C THR A 170 15.99 11.11 25.17
N GLY A 171 17.00 10.51 25.80
CA GLY A 171 16.84 9.77 27.06
C GLY A 171 16.66 8.27 26.85
N LYS A 172 16.18 7.58 27.89
CA LYS A 172 15.85 6.15 27.88
C LYS A 172 14.41 5.98 28.30
N LEU A 173 13.70 5.05 27.68
CA LEU A 173 12.35 4.69 28.09
C LEU A 173 12.38 4.13 29.52
N GLY A 174 11.40 4.54 30.32
CA GLY A 174 11.23 4.06 31.70
C GLY A 174 10.62 2.65 31.72
N LYS A 175 10.52 2.05 32.91
CA LYS A 175 9.82 0.78 33.06
C LYS A 175 8.33 0.95 32.69
N GLY A 176 7.88 0.21 31.67
CA GLY A 176 6.48 0.25 31.20
C GLY A 176 6.20 1.29 30.10
N VAL A 177 7.25 1.86 29.49
CA VAL A 177 7.19 2.74 28.32
C VAL A 177 8.13 2.21 27.25
#